data_AF-A0A6G3LMZ1-F1
#
_entry.id   AF-A0A6G3LMZ1-F1
#
_cell.length_a   1.000
_cell.length_b   1.000
_cell.length_c   1.000
_cell.angle_alpha   90.00
_cell.angle_beta   90.00
_cell.angle_gamma   90.00
#
_symmetry.space_group_name_H-M   'P 1'
#
loop_
_entity.id
_entity.type
_entity.pdbx_description
1 polymer ?
#
loop_
_entity_poly.entity_id
_entity_poly.type
_entity_poly.pdbx_seq_one_letter_code
_entity_poly.pdbx_strand_id
1 'polypeptide(L)' 'MTKTIAVDEATWKKLRALKDKLGLQSYNDVINILVERWHVTEIKEAVDTLSLDLEPQEAVSILKSMRKMRAPNIDKQ' A
#
# COMPACT_ATOMS: atom_id res chain seq x y z
N MET A 1 5.78 9.25 24.13
CA MET A 1 7.19 9.70 24.20
C MET A 1 7.63 10.13 22.81
N THR A 2 8.31 11.27 22.69
CA THR A 2 8.92 11.70 21.42
C THR A 2 10.24 10.99 21.21
N LYS A 3 10.49 10.50 19.99
CA LYS A 3 11.78 9.93 19.59
C LYS A 3 12.44 10.85 18.55
N THR A 4 13.74 11.04 18.66
CA THR A 4 14.53 11.83 17.71
C THR A 4 15.21 10.90 16.72
N ILE A 5 15.19 11.27 15.44
CA ILE A 5 15.88 10.55 14.37
C ILE A 5 16.85 11.53 13.72
N ALA A 6 18.11 11.13 13.60
CA ALA A 6 19.10 11.88 12.84
C ALA A 6 19.03 11.45 11.37
N VAL A 7 19.00 12.42 10.46
CA VAL A 7 19.04 12.21 9.02
C VAL A 7 20.02 13.20 8.39
N ASP A 8 20.61 12.83 7.26
CA ASP A 8 21.45 13.75 6.50
C ASP A 8 20.62 14.85 5.81
N GLU A 9 21.30 15.90 5.36
CA GLU A 9 20.67 17.07 4.73
C GLU A 9 19.94 16.74 3.41
N ALA A 10 20.43 15.75 2.64
CA ALA A 10 19.79 15.36 1.39
C ALA A 10 18.47 14.62 1.65
N THR A 11 18.46 13.74 2.64
CA THR A 11 17.27 13.04 3.14
C THR A 11 16.26 14.03 3.71
N TRP A 12 16.72 15.02 4.47
CA TRP A 12 15.87 16.09 5.01
C TRP A 12 15.16 16.90 3.91
N LYS A 13 15.88 17.28 2.85
CA LYS A 13 15.30 17.97 1.69
C LYS A 13 14.21 17.15 1.01
N LYS A 14 14.41 15.83 0.85
CA LYS A 14 13.41 14.93 0.27
C LYS A 14 12.16 14.83 1.14
N LEU A 15 12.32 14.70 2.46
CA LEU A 15 11.19 14.66 3.40
C LEU A 15 10.37 15.95 3.37
N ARG A 16 11.04 17.12 3.30
CA ARG A 16 10.36 18.42 3.17
C ARG A 16 9.57 18.52 1.87
N ALA A 17 10.20 18.20 0.74
CA ALA A 17 9.53 18.22 -0.56
C ALA A 17 8.32 17.27 -0.59
N LEU A 18 8.43 16.10 0.04
CA LEU A 18 7.33 15.14 0.14
C LEU A 18 6.19 15.67 1.02
N LYS A 19 6.51 16.27 2.18
CA LYS A 19 5.54 16.93 3.06
C LYS A 19 4.74 18.00 2.32
N ASP A 20 5.43 18.87 1.58
CA ASP A 20 4.83 19.98 0.85
C ASP A 20 3.95 19.47 -0.30
N LYS A 21 4.44 18.47 -1.06
CA LYS A 21 3.70 17.84 -2.15
C LYS A 21 2.40 17.17 -1.68
N LEU A 22 2.41 16.60 -0.48
CA LEU A 22 1.25 15.94 0.12
C LEU A 22 0.36 16.91 0.94
N GLY A 23 0.75 18.17 1.10
CA GLY A 23 -0.01 19.16 1.87
C GLY A 23 -0.08 18.86 3.37
N LEU A 24 0.88 18.10 3.91
CA LEU A 24 0.82 17.60 5.29
C LEU A 24 1.36 18.62 6.30
N GLN A 25 0.79 18.60 7.50
CA GLN A 25 1.17 19.50 8.58
C GLN A 25 2.33 18.94 9.42
N SER A 26 2.45 17.62 9.55
CA SER A 26 3.50 16.97 10.36
C SER A 26 4.44 16.08 9.54
N TYR A 27 5.70 16.03 9.94
CA TYR A 27 6.65 15.04 9.43
C TYR A 27 6.34 13.62 9.92
N ASN A 28 5.64 13.47 11.04
CA ASN A 28 5.16 12.15 11.48
C ASN A 28 4.15 11.59 10.48
N ASP A 29 3.28 12.42 9.91
CA ASP A 29 2.30 11.99 8.90
C ASP A 29 3.01 11.49 7.64
N VAL A 30 4.08 12.20 7.23
CA VAL A 30 4.94 11.79 6.11
C VAL A 30 5.56 10.43 6.39
N ILE A 31 6.13 10.23 7.58
CA ILE A 31 6.77 8.96 7.97
C ILE A 31 5.73 7.83 8.00
N ASN A 32 4.56 8.04 8.59
CA ASN A 32 3.50 7.04 8.63
C ASN A 32 3.06 6.60 7.24
N ILE A 33 2.84 7.56 6.32
CA ILE A 33 2.49 7.26 4.93
C ILE A 33 3.59 6.46 4.24
N LEU A 34 4.87 6.80 4.48
CA LEU A 34 5.99 6.05 3.92
C LEU A 34 6.01 4.60 4.43
N VAL A 35 5.76 4.39 5.73
CA VAL A 35 5.69 3.05 6.34
C VAL A 35 4.50 2.25 5.78
N GLU A 36 3.33 2.86 5.70
CA GLU A 36 2.13 2.21 5.12
C GLU A 36 2.36 1.85 3.65
N ARG A 37 2.94 2.75 2.86
CA ARG A 37 3.27 2.53 1.44
C ARG A 37 4.30 1.41 1.26
N TRP A 38 5.28 1.32 2.16
CA TRP A 38 6.25 0.24 2.17
C TRP A 38 5.52 -1.10 2.34
N HIS A 39 4.68 -1.23 3.37
CA HIS A 39 3.94 -2.48 3.63
C HIS A 39 3.04 -2.89 2.46
N VAL A 40 2.41 -1.93 1.78
CA VAL A 40 1.62 -2.22 0.57
C VAL A 40 2.51 -2.75 -0.55
N THR A 41 3.72 -2.21 -0.71
CA THR A 41 4.69 -2.68 -1.72
C THR A 41 5.17 -4.09 -1.39
N GLU A 42 5.52 -4.38 -0.13
CA GLU A 42 5.90 -5.72 0.31
C GLU A 42 4.80 -6.74 0.09
N ILE A 43 3.56 -6.41 0.47
CA ILE A 43 2.40 -7.30 0.25
C ILE A 43 2.20 -7.52 -1.25
N LYS A 44 2.33 -6.47 -2.07
CA LYS A 44 2.18 -6.59 -3.51
C LYS A 44 3.26 -7.52 -4.10
N GLU A 45 4.52 -7.36 -3.71
CA GLU A 45 5.61 -8.23 -4.16
C GLU A 45 5.41 -9.68 -3.71
N ALA A 46 4.95 -9.89 -2.48
CA ALA A 46 4.61 -11.21 -1.96
C ALA A 46 3.43 -11.86 -2.73
N VAL A 47 2.42 -11.07 -3.12
CA VAL A 47 1.30 -11.54 -3.94
C VAL A 47 1.74 -11.81 -5.38
N ASP A 48 2.57 -10.96 -5.96
CA ASP A 48 3.08 -11.12 -7.33
C ASP A 48 4.00 -12.35 -7.47
N THR A 49 4.61 -12.80 -6.37
CA THR A 49 5.42 -14.03 -6.30
C THR A 49 4.65 -15.24 -5.79
N LEU A 50 3.38 -15.07 -5.40
CA LEU A 50 2.53 -16.16 -4.92
C LEU A 50 2.13 -17.04 -6.11
N SER A 51 2.90 -18.12 -6.33
CA SER A 51 2.48 -19.20 -7.22
C SER A 51 1.53 -20.12 -6.46
N LEU A 52 0.24 -20.02 -6.78
CA LEU A 52 -0.75 -20.95 -6.27
C LEU A 52 -0.75 -22.20 -7.16
N ASP A 53 -0.37 -23.34 -6.60
CA ASP A 53 -0.45 -24.64 -7.27
C ASP A 53 -1.90 -25.12 -7.21
N LEU A 54 -2.71 -24.62 -8.15
CA LEU A 54 -4.15 -24.87 -8.21
C LEU A 54 -4.49 -25.67 -9.44
N GLU A 55 -5.35 -26.66 -9.24
CA GLU A 55 -6.01 -27.32 -10.36
C GLU A 55 -6.83 -26.29 -11.17
N PRO A 56 -6.91 -26.41 -12.50
CA PRO A 56 -7.59 -25.42 -13.35
C PRO A 56 -9.02 -25.09 -12.91
N GLN A 57 -9.77 -26.08 -12.42
CA GLN A 57 -11.11 -25.87 -11.87
C GLN A 57 -11.15 -24.95 -10.64
N GLU A 58 -10.17 -25.06 -9.74
CA GLU A 58 -10.08 -24.26 -8.52
C GLU A 58 -9.69 -22.82 -8.85
N ALA A 59 -8.72 -22.63 -9.75
CA ALA A 59 -8.32 -21.31 -10.24
C ALA A 59 -9.50 -20.54 -10.86
N VAL A 60 -10.32 -21.19 -11.68
CA VAL A 60 -11.52 -20.58 -12.29
C VAL A 60 -12.55 -20.18 -11.23
N SER A 61 -12.71 -20.97 -10.16
CA SER A 61 -13.65 -20.67 -9.08
C SER A 61 -13.23 -19.43 -8.27
N ILE A 62 -11.92 -19.27 -8.03
CA ILE A 62 -11.33 -18.14 -7.31
C ILE A 62 -11.46 -16.87 -8.15
N LEU A 63 -11.10 -16.92 -9.44
CA LEU A 63 -11.23 -15.77 -10.36
C LEU A 63 -12.67 -15.28 -10.49
N LYS A 64 -13.65 -16.20 -10.54
CA LYS A 64 -15.08 -15.85 -10.55
C LYS A 64 -15.51 -15.15 -9.26
N SER A 65 -15.00 -15.60 -8.12
CA SER A 65 -15.30 -15.01 -6.80
C SER A 65 -14.67 -13.62 -6.64
N MET A 66 -13.43 -13.43 -7.11
CA MET A 66 -12.76 -12.12 -7.12
C MET A 66 -13.46 -11.11 -8.04
N ARG A 67 -13.96 -11.55 -9.20
CA ARG A 67 -14.73 -10.70 -10.11
C ARG A 67 -16.05 -10.23 -9.48
N LYS A 68 -16.70 -11.06 -8.67
CA LYS A 68 -17.91 -10.67 -7.92
C LYS A 68 -17.61 -9.64 -6.81
N MET A 69 -16.44 -9.72 -6.17
CA MET A 69 -16.01 -8.74 -5.16
C MET A 69 -15.62 -7.37 -5.73
N ARG A 70 -15.15 -7.30 -6.98
CA ARG A 70 -14.78 -6.04 -7.66
C ARG A 70 -15.94 -5.29 -8.31
N ALA A 71 -17.08 -5.93 -8.51
CA ALA A 71 -18.28 -5.22 -8.94
C ALA A 71 -18.87 -4.51 -7.70
N PRO A 72 -18.84 -3.16 -7.61
CA PRO A 72 -19.59 -2.51 -6.56
C PRO A 72 -21.05 -2.93 -6.70
N ASN A 73 -21.67 -3.21 -5.56
CA ASN A 73 -23.09 -3.44 -5.38
C ASN A 73 -23.85 -2.15 -5.77
N ILE A 74 -23.91 -1.85 -7.08
CA ILE A 74 -24.80 -0.87 -7.67
C ILE A 74 -25.93 -1.68 -8.27
N ASP A 75 -26.84 -2.13 -7.42
CA ASP A 75 -28.22 -2.50 -7.76
C ASP A 75 -28.82 -3.22 -6.55
N LYS A 76 -29.16 -2.48 -5.50
CA LYS A 76 -30.42 -2.71 -4.77
C LYS A 76 -30.98 -1.36 -4.32
N GLN A 77 -32.22 -1.16 -4.78
CA GLN A 77 -33.14 -0.04 -4.63
C GLN A 77 -33.39 0.38 -3.18
#